data_AF-A0A2D8MB77-F1
#
_entry.id   AF-A0A2D8MB77-F1
#
_cell.length_a   1.000
_cell.length_b   1.000
_cell.length_c   1.000
_cell.angle_alpha   90.00
_cell.angle_beta   90.00
_cell.angle_gamma   90.00
#
_symmetry.space_group_name_H-M   'P 1'
#
loop_
_entity.id
_entity.type
_entity.pdbx_description
1 polymer ?
#
loop_
_entity_poly.entity_id
_entity_poly.type
_entity_poly.pdbx_seq_one_letter_code
_entity_poly.pdbx_strand_id
1 'polypeptide(L)'
;MREGGPRTPEGKLDVAALMADIAEDAKRFRLIENPVGKSRFDTFLRRLGVMDIVVFHPLLLELMGRAGSDAADRNAAGVALESYLVRRVVCGYQTRGYGTLAITLLDRVAAVAEGQPAAPAILQALGESTGSDRWPDDAAFQAEWCRKKFYGNLRPNRVLMILRAIEEHYQREGTKSEPVLSFNFDELEIEHILPQAWEAHWPLDETVTTREDRNWWLHGIGNLTLISGSLNKELSHGLWIAADDAPSKRKGLQLHSKLELNARLLRDHTAAWDEAGMQARANTLFATARQIWPAVVSATA
;
A
#
# COMPACT_ATOMS: atom_id res chain seq x y z
N MET A 1 23.78 -11.71 17.86
CA MET A 1 24.77 -10.67 18.24
C MET A 1 26.09 -11.33 18.60
N ARG A 2 27.10 -11.24 17.72
CA ARG A 2 28.46 -11.76 18.00
C ARG A 2 29.17 -10.76 18.92
N GLU A 3 29.72 -11.26 20.02
CA GLU A 3 30.67 -10.66 21.00
C GLU A 3 31.10 -9.17 20.85
N GLY A 4 30.18 -8.22 20.98
CA GLY A 4 30.52 -6.82 21.32
C GLY A 4 31.40 -6.06 20.33
N GLY A 5 31.39 -6.39 19.04
CA GLY A 5 32.06 -5.64 17.98
C GLY A 5 33.49 -6.12 17.61
N PRO A 6 34.07 -5.59 16.53
CA PRO A 6 35.39 -5.97 16.03
C PRO A 6 36.49 -5.74 17.07
N ARG A 7 37.51 -6.62 17.07
CA ARG A 7 38.62 -6.59 18.02
C ARG A 7 39.94 -6.41 17.29
N THR A 8 40.82 -5.61 17.88
CA THR A 8 42.23 -5.49 17.51
C THR A 8 42.97 -6.81 17.73
N PRO A 9 44.15 -7.02 17.12
CA PRO A 9 44.99 -8.19 17.39
C PRO A 9 45.34 -8.37 18.89
N GLU A 10 45.34 -7.29 19.68
CA GLU A 10 45.55 -7.35 21.14
C GLU A 10 44.27 -7.62 21.96
N GLY A 11 43.15 -7.96 21.31
CA GLY A 11 41.88 -8.29 21.95
C GLY A 11 41.09 -7.10 22.48
N LYS A 12 41.57 -5.86 22.30
CA LYS A 12 40.82 -4.63 22.62
C LYS A 12 39.75 -4.37 21.57
N LEU A 13 38.67 -3.68 21.96
CA LEU A 13 37.66 -3.21 21.01
C LEU A 13 38.33 -2.32 19.96
N ASP A 14 38.14 -2.67 18.69
CA ASP A 14 38.58 -1.85 17.59
C ASP A 14 37.57 -0.72 17.40
N VAL A 15 37.85 0.42 18.05
CA VAL A 15 36.99 1.60 18.01
C VAL A 15 36.88 2.13 16.58
N ALA A 16 37.93 2.06 15.77
CA ALA A 16 37.91 2.56 14.40
C ALA A 16 37.00 1.70 13.52
N ALA A 17 37.12 0.38 13.61
CA ALA A 17 36.25 -0.55 12.89
C ALA A 17 34.78 -0.43 13.36
N LEU A 18 34.53 -0.35 14.67
CA LEU A 18 33.18 -0.16 15.19
C LEU A 18 32.56 1.15 14.72
N MET A 19 33.31 2.26 14.73
CA MET A 19 32.82 3.55 14.23
C MET A 19 32.54 3.52 12.73
N ALA A 20 33.32 2.76 11.95
CA ALA A 20 33.06 2.55 10.53
C ALA A 20 31.76 1.78 10.30
N ASP A 21 31.52 0.71 11.07
CA ASP A 21 30.27 -0.07 11.02
C ASP A 21 29.05 0.79 11.35
N ILE A 22 29.12 1.57 12.43
CA ILE A 22 28.06 2.53 12.82
C ILE A 22 27.82 3.56 11.72
N ALA A 23 28.88 4.05 11.07
CA ALA A 23 28.74 5.02 9.99
C ALA A 23 28.05 4.42 8.75
N GLU A 24 28.30 3.16 8.43
CA GLU A 24 27.60 2.45 7.34
C GLU A 24 26.13 2.21 7.69
N ASP A 25 25.82 1.80 8.92
CA ASP A 25 24.43 1.65 9.38
C ASP A 25 23.69 2.99 9.39
N ALA A 26 24.35 4.09 9.75
CA ALA A 26 23.75 5.42 9.68
C ALA A 26 23.44 5.85 8.23
N LYS A 27 24.18 5.37 7.22
CA LYS A 27 23.83 5.59 5.80
C LYS A 27 22.62 4.76 5.40
N ARG A 28 22.56 3.49 5.80
CA ARG A 28 21.42 2.59 5.54
C ARG A 28 20.15 3.10 6.20
N PHE A 29 20.25 3.53 7.45
CA PHE A 29 19.14 4.12 8.21
C PHE A 29 18.56 5.35 7.52
N ARG A 30 19.42 6.25 7.03
CA ARG A 30 18.98 7.41 6.23
C ARG A 30 18.20 7.02 4.98
N LEU A 31 18.61 5.94 4.30
CA LEU A 31 17.89 5.43 3.13
C LEU A 31 16.55 4.78 3.51
N ILE A 32 16.46 4.15 4.68
CA ILE A 32 15.20 3.60 5.21
C ILE A 32 14.21 4.73 5.50
N GLU A 33 14.65 5.80 6.17
CA GLU A 33 13.79 6.93 6.51
C GLU A 33 13.45 7.82 5.31
N ASN A 34 14.40 8.02 4.39
CA ASN A 34 14.28 8.92 3.24
C ASN A 34 14.75 8.23 1.94
N PRO A 35 13.93 7.35 1.35
CA PRO A 35 14.33 6.57 0.18
C PRO A 35 14.34 7.45 -1.09
N VAL A 36 15.52 7.64 -1.67
CA VAL A 36 15.73 8.49 -2.86
C VAL A 36 15.62 7.73 -4.19
N GLY A 37 15.68 6.40 -4.18
CA GLY A 37 15.68 5.58 -5.39
C GLY A 37 14.29 5.26 -5.95
N LYS A 38 14.28 4.68 -7.15
CA LYS A 38 13.05 4.26 -7.87
C LYS A 38 12.86 2.73 -7.86
N SER A 39 13.66 1.98 -7.12
CA SER A 39 13.53 0.52 -7.07
C SER A 39 12.21 0.10 -6.41
N ARG A 40 11.86 -1.17 -6.57
CA ARG A 40 10.70 -1.74 -5.86
C ARG A 40 10.90 -1.70 -4.35
N PHE A 41 12.14 -1.88 -3.88
CA PHE A 41 12.50 -1.75 -2.47
C PHE A 41 12.35 -0.32 -1.95
N ASP A 42 12.82 0.70 -2.69
CA ASP A 42 12.62 2.11 -2.31
C ASP A 42 11.12 2.46 -2.20
N THR A 43 10.32 1.91 -3.10
CA THR A 43 8.86 2.07 -3.07
C THR A 43 8.25 1.43 -1.81
N PHE A 44 8.73 0.25 -1.42
CA PHE A 44 8.35 -0.39 -0.16
C PHE A 44 8.73 0.48 1.04
N LEU A 45 9.96 1.00 1.11
CA LEU A 45 10.43 1.83 2.22
C LEU A 45 9.56 3.09 2.38
N ARG A 46 9.23 3.78 1.28
CA ARG A 46 8.31 4.94 1.30
C ARG A 46 6.94 4.57 1.88
N ARG A 47 6.37 3.44 1.44
CA ARG A 47 5.07 2.95 1.91
C ARG A 47 5.13 2.50 3.38
N LEU A 48 6.23 1.90 3.81
CA LEU A 48 6.48 1.55 5.21
C LEU A 48 6.50 2.80 6.11
N GLY A 49 7.14 3.88 5.65
CA GLY A 49 7.10 5.19 6.31
C GLY A 49 5.68 5.74 6.46
N VAL A 50 4.84 5.63 5.42
CA VAL A 50 3.42 6.03 5.51
C VAL A 50 2.62 5.16 6.48
N MET A 51 2.93 3.86 6.55
CA MET A 51 2.31 2.96 7.51
C MET A 51 2.77 3.23 8.96
N ASP A 52 3.90 3.89 9.15
CA ASP A 52 4.48 4.24 10.46
C ASP A 52 4.81 2.99 11.29
N ILE A 53 5.48 2.01 10.65
CA ILE A 53 5.83 0.72 11.26
C ILE A 53 7.35 0.59 11.34
N VAL A 54 7.94 1.26 12.33
CA VAL A 54 9.40 1.36 12.50
C VAL A 54 10.04 0.10 13.12
N VAL A 55 9.24 -0.80 13.69
CA VAL A 55 9.74 -1.98 14.41
C VAL A 55 10.56 -2.95 13.54
N PHE A 56 10.38 -2.90 12.21
CA PHE A 56 11.17 -3.70 11.26
C PHE A 56 12.50 -3.03 10.85
N HIS A 57 12.82 -1.82 11.31
CA HIS A 57 14.08 -1.15 10.94
C HIS A 57 15.34 -1.99 11.22
N PRO A 58 15.48 -2.69 12.38
CA PRO A 58 16.64 -3.56 12.61
C PRO A 58 16.77 -4.67 11.57
N LEU A 59 15.64 -5.29 11.17
CA LEU A 59 15.60 -6.28 10.08
C LEU A 59 16.07 -5.67 8.75
N LEU A 60 15.65 -4.44 8.45
CA LEU A 60 16.03 -3.75 7.21
C LEU A 60 17.51 -3.37 7.20
N LEU A 61 18.07 -2.94 8.33
CA LEU A 61 19.51 -2.65 8.47
C LEU A 61 20.33 -3.91 8.20
N GLU A 62 19.96 -5.03 8.84
CA GLU A 62 20.61 -6.33 8.62
C GLU A 62 20.51 -6.79 7.16
N LEU A 63 19.31 -6.70 6.58
CA LEU A 63 19.08 -7.04 5.18
C LEU A 63 19.94 -6.18 4.24
N MET A 64 20.02 -4.86 4.47
CA MET A 64 20.78 -3.96 3.60
C MET A 64 22.30 -4.08 3.78
N GLY A 65 22.75 -4.56 4.94
CA GLY A 65 24.18 -4.65 5.29
C GLY A 65 24.85 -5.96 4.94
N ARG A 66 24.10 -7.06 4.77
CA ARG A 66 24.66 -8.39 4.49
C ARG A 66 25.27 -8.50 3.09
N ALA A 67 26.33 -9.31 2.99
CA ALA A 67 26.81 -9.82 1.70
C ALA A 67 25.74 -10.74 1.08
N GLY A 68 25.48 -10.57 -0.22
CA GLY A 68 24.44 -11.31 -0.96
C GLY A 68 23.06 -10.64 -1.02
N SER A 69 22.83 -9.53 -0.30
CA SER A 69 21.59 -8.76 -0.47
C SER A 69 21.73 -7.75 -1.60
N ASP A 70 21.59 -8.24 -2.83
CA ASP A 70 21.53 -7.42 -4.03
C ASP A 70 20.17 -6.74 -4.21
N ALA A 71 20.00 -6.03 -5.33
CA ALA A 71 18.73 -5.35 -5.63
C ALA A 71 17.55 -6.33 -5.79
N ALA A 72 17.77 -7.53 -6.31
CA ALA A 72 16.71 -8.52 -6.53
C ALA A 72 16.23 -9.11 -5.19
N ASP A 73 17.17 -9.46 -4.31
CA ASP A 73 16.90 -9.94 -2.96
C ASP A 73 16.10 -8.90 -2.15
N ARG A 74 16.57 -7.65 -2.12
CA ARG A 74 15.87 -6.56 -1.42
C ARG A 74 14.48 -6.33 -1.99
N ASN A 75 14.33 -6.31 -3.31
CA ASN A 75 13.02 -6.16 -3.95
C ASN A 75 12.06 -7.28 -3.56
N ALA A 76 12.52 -8.54 -3.55
CA ALA A 76 11.71 -9.68 -3.16
C ALA A 76 11.29 -9.63 -1.68
N ALA A 77 12.23 -9.30 -0.78
CA ALA A 77 11.95 -9.09 0.64
C ALA A 77 10.93 -7.96 0.86
N GLY A 78 11.12 -6.83 0.17
CA GLY A 78 10.21 -5.68 0.24
C GLY A 78 8.80 -6.01 -0.24
N VAL A 79 8.65 -6.81 -1.31
CA VAL A 79 7.32 -7.27 -1.78
C VAL A 79 6.63 -8.12 -0.70
N ALA A 80 7.35 -9.06 -0.08
CA ALA A 80 6.79 -9.94 0.92
C ALA A 80 6.35 -9.17 2.19
N LEU A 81 7.25 -8.33 2.72
CA LEU A 81 6.97 -7.51 3.90
C LEU A 81 5.82 -6.53 3.62
N GLU A 82 5.83 -5.84 2.49
CA GLU A 82 4.77 -4.89 2.15
C GLU A 82 3.41 -5.59 2.02
N SER A 83 3.36 -6.71 1.30
CA SER A 83 2.11 -7.43 1.11
C SER A 83 1.54 -7.92 2.44
N TYR A 84 2.37 -8.51 3.29
CA TYR A 84 2.00 -8.94 4.63
C TYR A 84 1.40 -7.79 5.46
N LEU A 85 2.11 -6.65 5.50
CA LEU A 85 1.70 -5.50 6.31
C LEU A 85 0.42 -4.83 5.78
N VAL A 86 0.33 -4.58 4.47
CA VAL A 86 -0.84 -3.94 3.87
C VAL A 86 -2.08 -4.81 4.01
N ARG A 87 -1.97 -6.12 3.76
CA ARG A 87 -3.09 -7.05 3.98
C ARG A 87 -3.56 -7.03 5.42
N ARG A 88 -2.64 -7.05 6.41
CA ARG A 88 -3.00 -6.95 7.82
C ARG A 88 -3.67 -5.62 8.17
N VAL A 89 -3.20 -4.50 7.62
CA VAL A 89 -3.82 -3.18 7.79
C VAL A 89 -5.26 -3.18 7.26
N VAL A 90 -5.48 -3.68 6.05
CA VAL A 90 -6.82 -3.74 5.44
C VAL A 90 -7.73 -4.70 6.22
N CYS A 91 -7.24 -5.89 6.57
CA CYS A 91 -7.99 -6.85 7.39
C CYS A 91 -8.19 -6.41 8.85
N GLY A 92 -7.55 -5.31 9.30
CA GLY A 92 -7.69 -4.79 10.66
C GLY A 92 -7.06 -5.68 11.74
N TYR A 93 -6.02 -6.44 11.40
CA TYR A 93 -5.34 -7.29 12.39
C TYR A 93 -4.48 -6.45 13.33
N GLN A 94 -4.44 -6.86 14.61
CA GLN A 94 -3.66 -6.17 15.65
C GLN A 94 -2.15 -6.18 15.36
N THR A 95 -1.41 -5.20 15.88
CA THR A 95 0.05 -5.05 15.64
C THR A 95 0.92 -5.45 16.83
N ARG A 96 0.32 -5.95 17.93
CA ARG A 96 1.02 -6.28 19.18
C ARG A 96 2.15 -7.32 18.98
N GLY A 97 1.98 -8.24 18.03
CA GLY A 97 2.98 -9.28 17.71
C GLY A 97 4.15 -8.82 16.84
N TYR A 98 4.14 -7.58 16.32
CA TYR A 98 5.16 -7.14 15.37
C TYR A 98 6.57 -7.10 15.96
N GLY A 99 6.73 -6.83 17.26
CA GLY A 99 8.04 -6.88 17.91
C GLY A 99 8.64 -8.29 17.89
N THR A 100 7.86 -9.28 18.32
CA THR A 100 8.26 -10.69 18.29
C THR A 100 8.54 -11.16 16.87
N LEU A 101 7.66 -10.81 15.93
CA LEU A 101 7.83 -11.15 14.52
C LEU A 101 9.13 -10.55 13.95
N ALA A 102 9.41 -9.27 14.22
CA ALA A 102 10.62 -8.62 13.73
C ALA A 102 11.89 -9.31 14.23
N ILE A 103 11.92 -9.74 15.50
CA ILE A 103 13.03 -10.53 16.06
C ILE A 103 13.13 -11.89 15.38
N THR A 104 12.02 -12.61 15.21
CA THR A 104 12.01 -13.89 14.49
C THR A 104 12.54 -13.75 13.07
N LEU A 105 12.09 -12.73 12.32
CA LEU A 105 12.59 -12.47 10.97
C LEU A 105 14.09 -12.13 10.98
N LEU A 106 14.53 -11.33 11.94
CA LEU A 106 15.95 -10.97 12.08
C LEU A 106 16.81 -12.22 12.33
N ASP A 107 16.40 -13.11 13.22
CA ASP A 107 17.10 -14.37 13.50
C ASP A 107 17.17 -15.27 12.26
N ARG A 108 16.06 -15.36 11.50
CA ARG A 108 16.01 -16.13 10.25
C ARG A 108 16.95 -15.57 9.21
N VAL A 109 16.99 -14.25 9.04
CA VAL A 109 17.92 -13.58 8.13
C VAL A 109 19.38 -13.78 8.60
N ALA A 110 19.67 -13.62 9.88
CA ALA A 110 21.02 -13.80 10.43
C ALA A 110 21.55 -15.24 10.28
N ALA A 111 20.65 -16.24 10.21
CA ALA A 111 20.99 -17.64 9.99
C ALA A 111 21.26 -17.99 8.50
N VAL A 112 20.89 -17.12 7.55
CA VAL A 112 21.18 -17.35 6.12
C VAL A 112 22.68 -17.21 5.88
N ALA A 113 23.27 -18.20 5.20
CA ALA A 113 24.69 -18.22 4.86
C ALA A 113 25.16 -16.94 4.15
N GLU A 114 26.40 -16.54 4.40
CA GLU A 114 26.99 -15.34 3.82
C GLU A 114 27.01 -15.44 2.28
N GLY A 115 26.63 -14.35 1.60
CA GLY A 115 26.52 -14.31 0.14
C GLY A 115 25.23 -14.90 -0.44
N GLN A 116 24.36 -15.51 0.38
CA GLN A 116 23.06 -16.02 -0.06
C GLN A 116 21.93 -14.98 0.13
N PRO A 117 20.90 -14.97 -0.74
CA PRO A 117 19.75 -14.09 -0.62
C PRO A 117 18.91 -14.40 0.62
N ALA A 118 18.44 -13.37 1.30
CA ALA A 118 17.67 -13.48 2.54
C ALA A 118 16.15 -13.48 2.33
N ALA A 119 15.66 -12.99 1.20
CA ALA A 119 14.23 -12.92 0.88
C ALA A 119 13.48 -14.26 1.02
N PRO A 120 14.03 -15.42 0.61
CA PRO A 120 13.36 -16.70 0.80
C PRO A 120 13.10 -17.02 2.28
N ALA A 121 14.06 -16.71 3.17
CA ALA A 121 13.90 -16.92 4.61
C ALA A 121 12.82 -16.01 5.21
N ILE A 122 12.73 -14.77 4.73
CA ILE A 122 11.66 -13.82 5.12
C ILE A 122 10.30 -14.33 4.66
N LEU A 123 10.17 -14.73 3.38
CA LEU A 123 8.92 -15.27 2.84
C LEU A 123 8.47 -16.49 3.64
N GLN A 124 9.37 -17.43 3.88
CA GLN A 124 9.08 -18.65 4.64
C GLN A 124 8.58 -18.32 6.04
N ALA A 125 9.30 -17.48 6.79
CA ALA A 125 8.94 -17.14 8.16
C ALA A 125 7.60 -16.37 8.26
N LEU A 126 7.32 -15.48 7.30
CA LEU A 126 6.01 -14.82 7.22
C LEU A 126 4.89 -15.81 6.86
N GLY A 127 5.16 -16.78 5.98
CA GLY A 127 4.22 -17.84 5.60
C GLY A 127 3.91 -18.83 6.72
N GLU A 128 4.91 -19.12 7.57
CA GLU A 128 4.77 -19.96 8.77
C GLU A 128 4.06 -19.24 9.93
N SER A 129 3.82 -17.93 9.83
CA SER A 129 3.15 -17.17 10.88
C SER A 129 1.68 -17.60 11.01
N THR A 130 1.24 -17.92 12.23
CA THR A 130 -0.11 -18.43 12.51
C THR A 130 -0.83 -17.57 13.56
N GLY A 131 -2.10 -17.91 13.84
CA GLY A 131 -2.87 -17.27 14.91
C GLY A 131 -3.04 -15.76 14.69
N SER A 132 -2.66 -14.96 15.69
CA SER A 132 -2.74 -13.50 15.64
C SER A 132 -1.81 -12.86 14.61
N ASP A 133 -0.73 -13.55 14.22
CA ASP A 133 0.28 -13.02 13.31
C ASP A 133 0.23 -13.62 11.90
N ARG A 134 -0.84 -14.35 11.59
CA ARG A 134 -1.04 -14.95 10.27
C ARG A 134 -1.02 -13.93 9.14
N TRP A 135 -0.44 -14.33 8.00
CA TRP A 135 -0.57 -13.61 6.74
C TRP A 135 -2.00 -13.77 6.20
N PRO A 136 -2.78 -12.69 5.97
CA PRO A 136 -4.11 -12.83 5.39
C PRO A 136 -4.07 -13.38 3.97
N ASP A 137 -4.85 -14.43 3.71
CA ASP A 137 -5.06 -14.97 2.36
C ASP A 137 -5.94 -14.05 1.51
N ASP A 138 -6.13 -14.42 0.24
CA ASP A 138 -6.95 -13.62 -0.69
C ASP A 138 -8.43 -13.55 -0.27
N ALA A 139 -8.96 -14.60 0.36
CA ALA A 139 -10.37 -14.62 0.78
C ALA A 139 -10.62 -13.62 1.93
N ALA A 140 -9.79 -13.65 2.97
CA ALA A 140 -9.85 -12.71 4.08
C ALA A 140 -9.55 -11.28 3.62
N PHE A 141 -8.60 -11.12 2.68
CA PHE A 141 -8.27 -9.81 2.12
C PHE A 141 -9.44 -9.25 1.29
N GLN A 142 -10.06 -10.06 0.42
CA GLN A 142 -11.21 -9.64 -0.40
C GLN A 142 -12.42 -9.27 0.44
N ALA A 143 -12.73 -10.10 1.44
CA ALA A 143 -13.90 -9.89 2.30
C ALA A 143 -13.85 -8.51 2.97
N GLU A 144 -12.69 -8.16 3.53
CA GLU A 144 -12.50 -6.85 4.16
C GLU A 144 -12.32 -5.73 3.12
N TRP A 145 -11.62 -5.97 2.02
CA TRP A 145 -11.47 -4.98 0.95
C TRP A 145 -12.81 -4.48 0.39
N CYS A 146 -13.74 -5.40 0.13
CA CYS A 146 -15.02 -5.07 -0.49
C CYS A 146 -16.08 -4.58 0.50
N ARG A 147 -15.97 -4.92 1.79
CA ARG A 147 -17.00 -4.58 2.80
C ARG A 147 -16.60 -3.41 3.69
N LYS A 148 -15.32 -3.20 3.96
CA LYS A 148 -14.86 -2.27 5.00
C LYS A 148 -14.94 -0.81 4.55
N LYS A 149 -15.18 0.08 5.51
CA LYS A 149 -14.95 1.52 5.34
C LYS A 149 -13.44 1.77 5.30
N PHE A 150 -12.92 2.32 4.20
CA PHE A 150 -11.52 2.73 4.12
C PHE A 150 -11.36 4.12 4.72
N TYR A 151 -12.17 5.07 4.27
CA TYR A 151 -12.22 6.41 4.85
C TYR A 151 -12.84 6.35 6.25
N GLY A 152 -12.27 7.08 7.20
CA GLY A 152 -12.70 7.09 8.61
C GLY A 152 -12.18 5.91 9.46
N ASN A 153 -11.98 4.71 8.88
CA ASN A 153 -11.41 3.58 9.63
C ASN A 153 -9.89 3.43 9.44
N LEU A 154 -9.36 3.80 8.27
CA LEU A 154 -7.92 3.91 8.04
C LEU A 154 -7.52 5.38 8.10
N ARG A 155 -6.27 5.64 8.55
CA ARG A 155 -5.69 6.99 8.47
C ARG A 155 -5.70 7.45 7.00
N PRO A 156 -6.05 8.71 6.69
CA PRO A 156 -6.16 9.19 5.30
C PRO A 156 -4.89 8.94 4.46
N ASN A 157 -3.70 9.13 5.04
CA ASN A 157 -2.44 8.88 4.37
C ASN A 157 -2.27 7.42 3.89
N ARG A 158 -2.82 6.43 4.62
CA ARG A 158 -2.81 5.02 4.24
C ARG A 158 -3.79 4.72 3.09
N VAL A 159 -4.98 5.35 3.10
CA VAL A 159 -5.93 5.23 2.00
C VAL A 159 -5.32 5.83 0.72
N LEU A 160 -4.70 7.01 0.84
CA LEU A 160 -3.97 7.67 -0.22
C LEU A 160 -2.84 6.78 -0.76
N MET A 161 -2.04 6.19 0.12
CA MET A 161 -0.99 5.21 -0.26
C MET A 161 -1.56 4.04 -1.08
N ILE A 162 -2.71 3.48 -0.68
CA ILE A 162 -3.35 2.35 -1.37
C ILE A 162 -3.82 2.76 -2.77
N LEU A 163 -4.52 3.90 -2.89
CA LEU A 163 -4.99 4.40 -4.18
C LEU A 163 -3.83 4.79 -5.11
N ARG A 164 -2.77 5.40 -4.56
CA ARG A 164 -1.53 5.71 -5.29
C ARG A 164 -0.88 4.42 -5.81
N ALA A 165 -0.82 3.37 -4.99
CA ALA A 165 -0.25 2.08 -5.41
C ALA A 165 -1.02 1.45 -6.58
N ILE A 166 -2.35 1.57 -6.60
CA ILE A 166 -3.20 1.11 -7.70
C ILE A 166 -2.95 1.94 -8.97
N GLU A 167 -2.92 3.26 -8.84
CA GLU A 167 -2.60 4.15 -9.97
C GLU A 167 -1.23 3.81 -10.59
N GLU A 168 -0.19 3.72 -9.76
CA GLU A 168 1.15 3.35 -10.22
C GLU A 168 1.18 1.96 -10.87
N HIS A 169 0.33 1.02 -10.45
CA HIS A 169 0.22 -0.28 -11.09
C HIS A 169 -0.42 -0.15 -12.49
N TYR A 170 -1.54 0.56 -12.60
CA TYR A 170 -2.19 0.79 -13.89
C TYR A 170 -1.31 1.50 -14.90
N GLN A 171 -0.53 2.48 -14.46
CA GLN A 171 0.42 3.19 -15.32
C GLN A 171 1.53 2.27 -15.83
N ARG A 172 2.00 1.31 -15.01
CA ARG A 172 3.01 0.33 -15.44
C ARG A 172 2.46 -0.72 -16.41
N GLU A 173 1.18 -1.08 -16.29
CA GLU A 173 0.51 -2.00 -17.23
C GLU A 173 0.25 -1.38 -18.61
N GLY A 174 0.19 -0.04 -18.70
CA GLY A 174 -0.07 0.73 -19.91
C GLY A 174 1.05 0.64 -20.95
N THR A 175 1.27 -0.53 -21.54
CA THR A 175 2.32 -0.79 -22.54
C THR A 175 2.15 -0.01 -23.85
N LYS A 176 0.96 0.53 -24.10
CA LYS A 176 0.64 1.36 -25.28
C LYS A 176 0.52 2.85 -24.95
N SER A 177 0.68 3.23 -23.68
CA SER A 177 0.57 4.61 -23.23
C SER A 177 1.94 5.28 -23.29
N GLU A 178 1.96 6.58 -23.61
CA GLU A 178 3.17 7.38 -23.52
C GLU A 178 3.67 7.41 -22.07
N PRO A 179 5.00 7.43 -21.85
CA PRO A 179 5.54 7.51 -20.49
C PRO A 179 5.09 8.81 -19.82
N VAL A 180 4.36 8.71 -18.71
CA VAL A 180 4.02 9.88 -17.91
C VAL A 180 5.29 10.44 -17.27
N LEU A 181 5.60 11.71 -17.56
CA LEU A 181 6.85 12.36 -17.16
C LEU A 181 7.02 12.46 -15.63
N SER A 182 5.94 12.83 -14.91
CA SER A 182 5.89 12.82 -13.45
C SER A 182 4.47 13.10 -12.94
N PHE A 183 4.04 12.40 -11.91
CA PHE A 183 2.89 12.79 -11.10
C PHE A 183 3.38 13.32 -9.75
N ASN A 184 3.01 14.55 -9.39
CA ASN A 184 3.16 15.01 -8.02
C ASN A 184 1.98 14.48 -7.19
N PHE A 185 2.16 13.29 -6.62
CA PHE A 185 1.11 12.66 -5.84
C PHE A 185 0.73 13.47 -4.59
N ASP A 186 1.60 14.36 -4.11
CA ASP A 186 1.38 15.15 -2.90
C ASP A 186 0.35 16.28 -3.07
N GLU A 187 0.00 16.60 -4.31
CA GLU A 187 -1.10 17.52 -4.65
C GLU A 187 -2.44 16.80 -4.85
N LEU A 188 -2.46 15.47 -4.74
CA LEU A 188 -3.66 14.66 -4.88
C LEU A 188 -4.33 14.42 -3.53
N GLU A 189 -5.64 14.57 -3.53
CA GLU A 189 -6.53 14.36 -2.40
C GLU A 189 -7.45 13.17 -2.65
N ILE A 190 -7.94 12.59 -1.55
CA ILE A 190 -8.98 11.56 -1.62
C ILE A 190 -10.31 12.26 -1.89
N GLU A 191 -10.96 11.87 -2.98
CA GLU A 191 -12.31 12.31 -3.31
C GLU A 191 -13.32 11.18 -3.16
N HIS A 192 -14.51 11.54 -2.69
CA HIS A 192 -15.67 10.65 -2.68
C HIS A 192 -16.52 10.90 -3.92
N ILE A 193 -16.68 9.88 -4.77
CA ILE A 193 -17.48 10.00 -6.00
C ILE A 193 -18.95 10.26 -5.64
N LEU A 194 -19.56 9.41 -4.81
CA LEU A 194 -20.75 9.74 -4.05
C LEU A 194 -20.32 10.62 -2.85
N PRO A 195 -20.66 11.92 -2.83
CA PRO A 195 -20.15 12.85 -1.83
C PRO A 195 -20.71 12.57 -0.43
N GLN A 196 -20.00 12.97 0.63
CA GLN A 196 -20.46 12.82 2.02
C GLN A 196 -21.83 13.49 2.26
N ALA A 197 -22.05 14.69 1.72
CA ALA A 197 -23.33 15.40 1.76
C ALA A 197 -24.24 15.02 0.57
N TRP A 198 -24.40 13.73 0.29
CA TRP A 198 -25.15 13.24 -0.87
C TRP A 198 -26.64 13.58 -0.79
N GLU A 199 -27.23 13.64 0.41
CA GLU A 199 -28.68 13.85 0.63
C GLU A 199 -29.25 15.09 -0.04
N ALA A 200 -28.43 16.13 -0.25
CA ALA A 200 -28.86 17.37 -0.88
C ALA A 200 -29.10 17.24 -2.39
N HIS A 201 -28.40 16.33 -3.06
CA HIS A 201 -28.36 16.29 -4.53
C HIS A 201 -28.57 14.90 -5.12
N TRP A 202 -28.37 13.83 -4.36
CA TRP A 202 -28.42 12.45 -4.83
C TRP A 202 -29.68 11.75 -4.30
N PRO A 203 -30.63 11.40 -5.18
CA PRO A 203 -31.86 10.74 -4.76
C PRO A 203 -31.58 9.36 -4.17
N LEU A 204 -32.35 8.99 -3.15
CA LEU A 204 -32.35 7.66 -2.56
C LEU A 204 -33.65 6.94 -2.95
N ASP A 205 -33.51 5.76 -3.54
CA ASP A 205 -34.62 4.82 -3.69
C ASP A 205 -34.58 3.83 -2.53
N GLU A 206 -35.41 4.09 -1.51
CA GLU A 206 -35.49 3.26 -0.30
C GLU A 206 -36.02 1.83 -0.58
N THR A 207 -36.57 1.57 -1.77
CA THR A 207 -36.94 0.21 -2.17
C THR A 207 -35.73 -0.62 -2.61
N VAL A 208 -34.63 0.03 -2.98
CA VAL A 208 -33.40 -0.60 -3.49
C VAL A 208 -32.28 -0.59 -2.43
N THR A 209 -32.14 0.51 -1.66
CA THR A 209 -31.09 0.63 -0.66
C THR A 209 -31.51 1.52 0.50
N THR A 210 -31.05 1.20 1.71
CA THR A 210 -31.30 2.02 2.89
C THR A 210 -30.31 3.17 3.00
N ARG A 211 -30.67 4.21 3.75
CA ARG A 211 -29.76 5.32 4.07
C ARG A 211 -28.51 4.82 4.80
N GLU A 212 -28.67 3.85 5.68
CA GLU A 212 -27.61 3.22 6.45
C GLU A 212 -26.64 2.46 5.53
N ASP A 213 -27.16 1.69 4.57
CA ASP A 213 -26.35 0.95 3.60
C ASP A 213 -25.58 1.91 2.70
N ARG A 214 -26.22 2.96 2.17
CA ARG A 214 -25.54 4.00 1.39
C ARG A 214 -24.40 4.64 2.18
N ASN A 215 -24.66 5.04 3.41
CA ASN A 215 -23.64 5.62 4.31
C ASN A 215 -22.54 4.60 4.70
N TRP A 216 -22.82 3.30 4.62
CA TRP A 216 -21.81 2.27 4.76
C TRP A 216 -20.88 2.23 3.54
N TRP A 217 -21.44 2.12 2.34
CA TRP A 217 -20.71 2.04 1.07
C TRP A 217 -19.96 3.33 0.72
N LEU A 218 -20.45 4.48 1.17
CA LEU A 218 -19.87 5.79 0.92
C LEU A 218 -18.38 5.86 1.24
N HIS A 219 -17.95 5.22 2.32
CA HIS A 219 -16.55 5.23 2.75
C HIS A 219 -15.74 4.03 2.27
N GLY A 220 -16.34 3.12 1.51
CA GLY A 220 -15.68 1.96 0.92
C GLY A 220 -14.74 2.36 -0.22
N ILE A 221 -13.69 1.56 -0.44
CA ILE A 221 -12.65 1.85 -1.45
C ILE A 221 -13.22 2.05 -2.86
N GLY A 222 -14.32 1.36 -3.18
CA GLY A 222 -15.02 1.50 -4.45
C GLY A 222 -15.54 2.91 -4.73
N ASN A 223 -15.83 3.70 -3.70
CA ASN A 223 -16.30 5.09 -3.84
C ASN A 223 -15.17 6.13 -3.82
N LEU A 224 -13.94 5.72 -3.49
CA LEU A 224 -12.83 6.63 -3.28
C LEU A 224 -11.98 6.75 -4.54
N THR A 225 -11.54 7.96 -4.86
CA THR A 225 -10.60 8.19 -5.94
C THR A 225 -9.58 9.28 -5.60
N LEU A 226 -8.65 9.54 -6.51
CA LEU A 226 -7.66 10.61 -6.40
C LEU A 226 -7.97 11.71 -7.40
N ILE A 227 -7.90 12.96 -6.97
CA ILE A 227 -7.98 14.16 -7.82
C ILE A 227 -7.10 15.27 -7.23
N SER A 228 -6.78 16.30 -8.03
CA SER A 228 -6.09 17.48 -7.50
C SER A 228 -7.01 18.29 -6.59
N GLY A 229 -6.45 19.00 -5.61
CA GLY A 229 -7.25 19.87 -4.73
C GLY A 229 -8.03 20.97 -5.48
N SER A 230 -7.54 21.42 -6.64
CA SER A 230 -8.28 22.35 -7.51
C SER A 230 -9.54 21.72 -8.13
N LEU A 231 -9.43 20.49 -8.65
CA LEU A 231 -10.55 19.76 -9.22
C LEU A 231 -11.56 19.34 -8.13
N ASN A 232 -11.08 19.05 -6.93
CA ASN A 232 -11.94 18.71 -5.79
C ASN A 232 -12.92 19.84 -5.45
N LYS A 233 -12.43 21.08 -5.43
CA LYS A 233 -13.25 22.28 -5.19
C LYS A 233 -14.30 22.49 -6.28
N GLU A 234 -13.98 22.17 -7.53
CA GLU A 234 -14.89 22.31 -8.66
C GLU A 234 -15.99 21.24 -8.65
N LEU A 235 -15.65 19.98 -8.36
CA LEU A 235 -16.59 18.86 -8.42
C LEU A 235 -17.58 18.83 -7.24
N SER A 236 -17.15 19.23 -6.05
CA SER A 236 -17.97 19.39 -4.84
C SER A 236 -19.01 18.27 -4.65
N HIS A 237 -20.28 18.61 -4.40
CA HIS A 237 -21.40 17.68 -4.21
C HIS A 237 -22.16 17.33 -5.50
N GLY A 238 -21.56 17.58 -6.66
CA GLY A 238 -22.21 17.35 -7.96
C GLY A 238 -22.66 15.91 -8.15
N LEU A 239 -23.71 15.74 -8.96
CA LEU A 239 -24.20 14.43 -9.41
C LEU A 239 -23.15 13.72 -10.27
N TRP A 240 -23.25 12.38 -10.37
CA TRP A 240 -22.45 11.62 -11.33
C TRP A 240 -22.70 12.10 -12.76
N ILE A 241 -23.98 12.15 -13.15
CA ILE A 241 -24.47 12.69 -14.41
C ILE A 241 -25.55 13.71 -14.06
N ALA A 242 -25.42 14.92 -14.61
CA ALA A 242 -26.42 15.97 -14.47
C ALA A 242 -27.24 16.09 -15.76
N ALA A 243 -28.48 16.59 -15.65
CA ALA A 243 -29.35 16.86 -16.79
C ALA A 243 -28.84 18.04 -17.64
N ASP A 244 -29.36 18.17 -18.86
CA ASP A 244 -29.24 19.37 -19.71
C ASP A 244 -27.81 19.89 -19.90
N ASP A 245 -26.87 18.96 -20.06
CA ASP A 245 -25.45 19.24 -20.23
C ASP A 245 -24.78 20.01 -19.06
N ALA A 246 -25.43 20.09 -17.90
CA ALA A 246 -24.85 20.73 -16.72
C ALA A 246 -23.55 20.06 -16.22
N PRO A 247 -22.72 20.77 -15.44
CA PRO A 247 -21.53 20.20 -14.81
C PRO A 247 -21.86 18.98 -13.95
N SER A 248 -21.04 17.93 -14.07
CA SER A 248 -21.18 16.70 -13.30
C SER A 248 -19.82 16.15 -12.93
N LYS A 249 -19.76 15.29 -11.90
CA LYS A 249 -18.50 14.63 -11.49
C LYS A 249 -17.88 13.87 -12.65
N ARG A 250 -18.69 13.12 -13.41
CA ARG A 250 -18.23 12.38 -14.58
C ARG A 250 -17.56 13.28 -15.61
N LYS A 251 -18.17 14.42 -15.95
CA LYS A 251 -17.62 15.37 -16.92
C LYS A 251 -16.34 16.04 -16.43
N GLY A 252 -16.32 16.53 -15.20
CA GLY A 252 -15.12 17.19 -14.66
C GLY A 252 -13.94 16.22 -14.56
N LEU A 253 -14.19 14.96 -14.14
CA LEU A 253 -13.18 13.91 -14.20
C LEU A 253 -12.70 13.65 -15.63
N GLN A 254 -13.62 13.56 -16.60
CA GLN A 254 -13.27 13.33 -18.01
C GLN A 254 -12.44 14.46 -18.62
N LEU A 255 -12.74 15.71 -18.27
CA LEU A 255 -12.04 16.90 -18.77
C LEU A 255 -10.66 17.07 -18.13
N HIS A 256 -10.56 16.87 -16.81
CA HIS A 256 -9.42 17.35 -16.04
C HIS A 256 -8.53 16.23 -15.47
N SER A 257 -9.05 15.02 -15.24
CA SER A 257 -8.23 13.94 -14.68
C SER A 257 -7.32 13.30 -15.72
N LYS A 258 -6.08 13.02 -15.33
CA LYS A 258 -5.09 12.25 -16.12
C LYS A 258 -4.69 10.92 -15.47
N LEU A 259 -5.37 10.55 -14.37
CA LEU A 259 -5.11 9.30 -13.67
C LEU A 259 -5.83 8.13 -14.33
N GLU A 260 -5.13 7.01 -14.49
CA GLU A 260 -5.72 5.76 -15.01
C GLU A 260 -6.81 5.23 -14.09
N LEU A 261 -6.67 5.43 -12.77
CA LEU A 261 -7.69 5.13 -11.77
C LEU A 261 -9.06 5.76 -12.12
N ASN A 262 -9.04 7.01 -12.62
CA ASN A 262 -10.24 7.73 -13.04
C ASN A 262 -10.66 7.38 -14.46
N ALA A 263 -9.71 7.16 -15.38
CA ALA A 263 -10.02 6.74 -16.74
C ALA A 263 -10.78 5.40 -16.77
N ARG A 264 -10.32 4.43 -15.96
CA ARG A 264 -11.00 3.13 -15.79
C ARG A 264 -12.38 3.27 -15.16
N LEU A 265 -12.52 4.09 -14.10
CA LEU A 265 -13.82 4.44 -13.52
C LEU A 265 -14.80 4.99 -14.57
N LEU A 266 -14.36 5.96 -15.38
CA LEU A 266 -15.20 6.59 -16.41
C LEU A 266 -15.60 5.62 -17.52
N ARG A 267 -14.71 4.70 -17.90
CA ARG A 267 -14.99 3.68 -18.91
C ARG A 267 -16.00 2.64 -18.41
N ASP A 268 -15.82 2.18 -17.17
CA ASP A 268 -16.56 1.02 -16.66
C ASP A 268 -17.93 1.40 -16.07
N HIS A 269 -18.15 2.68 -15.71
CA HIS A 269 -19.38 3.16 -15.08
C HIS A 269 -20.01 4.34 -15.83
N THR A 270 -20.68 4.04 -16.95
CA THR A 270 -21.16 5.06 -17.90
C THR A 270 -22.53 5.66 -17.59
N ALA A 271 -23.38 4.96 -16.84
CA ALA A 271 -24.79 5.33 -16.67
C ALA A 271 -25.11 5.96 -15.31
N ALA A 272 -24.96 5.21 -14.22
CA ALA A 272 -25.25 5.67 -12.87
C ALA A 272 -24.08 5.35 -11.92
N TRP A 273 -24.08 6.01 -10.77
CA TRP A 273 -23.16 5.72 -9.68
C TRP A 273 -23.97 5.45 -8.41
N ASP A 274 -24.04 4.20 -8.01
CA ASP A 274 -24.84 3.70 -6.89
C ASP A 274 -24.05 2.64 -6.11
N GLU A 275 -24.70 2.00 -5.13
CA GLU A 275 -24.13 0.95 -4.30
C GLU A 275 -23.59 -0.23 -5.12
N ALA A 276 -24.32 -0.64 -6.16
CA ALA A 276 -23.90 -1.71 -7.06
C ALA A 276 -22.63 -1.30 -7.83
N GLY A 277 -22.57 -0.06 -8.32
CA GLY A 277 -21.38 0.52 -8.95
C GLY A 277 -20.18 0.59 -8.00
N MET A 278 -20.39 1.05 -6.77
CA MET A 278 -19.35 1.09 -5.73
C MET A 278 -18.82 -0.32 -5.42
N GLN A 279 -19.71 -1.31 -5.27
CA GLN A 279 -19.33 -2.70 -5.03
C GLN A 279 -18.59 -3.33 -6.21
N ALA A 280 -19.08 -3.12 -7.44
CA ALA A 280 -18.42 -3.60 -8.66
C ALA A 280 -17.01 -3.02 -8.79
N ARG A 281 -16.85 -1.71 -8.57
CA ARG A 281 -15.53 -1.07 -8.59
C ARG A 281 -14.63 -1.59 -7.47
N ALA A 282 -15.14 -1.82 -6.26
CA ALA A 282 -14.34 -2.39 -5.17
C ALA A 282 -13.75 -3.75 -5.56
N ASN A 283 -14.53 -4.62 -6.23
CA ASN A 283 -14.06 -5.90 -6.75
C ASN A 283 -13.00 -5.74 -7.85
N THR A 284 -13.17 -4.79 -8.79
CA THR A 284 -12.16 -4.50 -9.81
C THR A 284 -10.86 -4.01 -9.18
N LEU A 285 -10.93 -3.10 -8.20
CA LEU A 285 -9.77 -2.61 -7.47
C LEU A 285 -9.10 -3.74 -6.66
N PHE A 286 -9.87 -4.68 -6.12
CA PHE A 286 -9.33 -5.85 -5.43
C PHE A 286 -8.49 -6.73 -6.37
N ALA A 287 -8.97 -6.97 -7.59
CA ALA A 287 -8.24 -7.75 -8.58
C ALA A 287 -6.85 -7.16 -8.90
N THR A 288 -6.70 -5.84 -8.78
CA THR A 288 -5.41 -5.15 -8.84
C THR A 288 -4.64 -5.22 -7.53
N ALA A 289 -5.30 -4.99 -6.39
CA ALA A 289 -4.70 -5.02 -5.07
C ALA A 289 -4.01 -6.36 -4.76
N ARG A 290 -4.62 -7.49 -5.14
CA ARG A 290 -4.03 -8.83 -4.96
C ARG A 290 -2.77 -9.06 -5.80
N GLN A 291 -2.57 -8.31 -6.88
CA GLN A 291 -1.36 -8.38 -7.70
C GLN A 291 -0.25 -7.51 -7.12
N ILE A 292 -0.59 -6.35 -6.56
CA ILE A 292 0.37 -5.45 -5.89
C ILE A 292 0.86 -6.08 -4.58
N TRP A 293 -0.06 -6.67 -3.83
CA TRP A 293 0.18 -7.31 -2.54
C TRP A 293 -0.25 -8.78 -2.63
N PRO A 294 0.57 -9.68 -3.18
CA PRO A 294 0.22 -11.09 -3.34
C PRO A 294 0.17 -11.84 -2.01
N ALA A 295 -0.73 -12.83 -1.88
CA ALA A 295 -0.70 -13.75 -0.75
C ALA A 295 0.59 -14.58 -0.78
N VAL A 296 0.93 -15.22 0.34
CA VAL A 296 2.01 -16.22 0.32
C VAL A 296 1.63 -17.30 -0.70
N VAL A 297 2.52 -17.57 -1.66
CA VAL A 297 2.34 -18.73 -2.53
C VAL A 297 2.58 -19.93 -1.63
N SER A 298 1.51 -20.62 -1.23
CA SER A 298 1.66 -21.92 -0.60
C SER A 298 2.50 -22.77 -1.55
N ALA A 299 3.68 -23.18 -1.11
CA ALA A 299 4.38 -24.28 -1.75
C ALA A 299 3.47 -25.50 -1.58
N THR A 300 2.58 -25.72 -2.54
CA THR A 300 1.87 -26.99 -2.65
C THR A 300 2.94 -28.05 -2.81
N ALA A 301 3.02 -28.91 -1.81
CA ALA A 301 3.86 -30.11 -1.76
C ALA A 301 3.66 -31.00 -3.00
#